data_AF-A0A914NY77-F1
#
_entry.id   AF-A0A914NY77-F1
#
_cell.length_a   1.000
_cell.length_b   1.000
_cell.length_c   1.000
_cell.angle_alpha   90.00
_cell.angle_beta   90.00
_cell.angle_gamma   90.00
#
_symmetry.space_group_name_H-M   'P 1'
#
loop_
_entity.id
_entity.type
_entity.pdbx_description
1 polymer ?
#
loop_
_entity_poly.entity_id
_entity_poly.type
_entity_poly.pdbx_seq_one_letter_code
_entity_poly.pdbx_strand_id
1 'polypeptide(L)'
;MRNAIEREHALKVQSDLQQFIFIGVAIEAGIIDMESSDPNFNRFLHQLQAESQRQKFAEQVHTLTNRCWDVCFTDYRPPSKLDSKTQTCLSNCVNRMVDASNFMVEHLQKMDKSNLV
;
A
#
# COMPACT_ATOMS: atom_id res chain seq x y z
N MET A 1 3.53 28.93 -20.73
CA MET A 1 4.48 28.15 -19.89
C MET A 1 3.84 26.88 -19.35
N ARG A 2 2.68 26.93 -18.66
CA ARG A 2 1.93 25.73 -18.21
C ARG A 2 1.67 24.71 -19.33
N ASN A 3 1.20 25.18 -20.49
CA ASN A 3 0.89 24.33 -21.64
C ASN A 3 2.12 23.71 -22.32
N ALA A 4 3.33 24.22 -22.07
CA ALA A 4 4.58 23.64 -22.59
C ALA A 4 5.05 22.50 -21.69
N ILE A 5 4.98 22.70 -20.36
CA ILE A 5 5.29 21.69 -19.34
C ILE A 5 4.35 20.50 -19.49
N GLU A 6 3.03 20.71 -19.63
CA GLU A 6 2.08 19.59 -19.85
C GLU A 6 2.39 18.78 -21.11
N ARG A 7 2.89 19.42 -22.17
CA ARG A 7 3.30 18.72 -23.40
C ARG A 7 4.59 17.95 -23.23
N GLU A 8 5.57 18.49 -22.51
CA GLU A 8 6.81 17.79 -22.17
C GLU A 8 6.55 16.57 -21.28
N HIS A 9 5.67 16.72 -20.28
CA HIS A 9 5.21 15.60 -19.45
C HIS A 9 4.45 14.55 -20.27
N ALA A 10 3.56 14.96 -21.19
CA ALA A 10 2.85 14.03 -22.05
C ALA A 10 3.79 13.26 -23.00
N LEU A 11 4.80 13.93 -23.56
CA LEU A 11 5.83 13.29 -24.39
C LEU A 11 6.70 12.32 -23.57
N LYS A 12 7.02 12.67 -22.32
CA LYS A 12 7.76 11.80 -21.40
C LYS A 12 6.96 10.56 -21.03
N VAL A 13 5.68 10.73 -20.68
CA VAL A 13 4.72 9.63 -20.42
C VAL A 13 4.60 8.70 -21.62
N GLN A 14 4.56 9.24 -22.84
CA GLN A 14 4.52 8.45 -24.07
C GLN A 14 5.81 7.62 -24.27
N SER A 15 6.97 8.23 -24.04
CA SER A 15 8.27 7.54 -24.16
C SER A 15 8.46 6.44 -23.11
N ASP A 16 8.00 6.68 -21.87
CA ASP A 16 8.09 5.70 -20.79
C ASP A 16 7.14 4.52 -21.05
N LEU A 17 5.94 4.79 -21.57
CA LEU A 17 4.99 3.74 -21.99
C LEU A 17 5.55 2.87 -23.13
N GLN A 18 6.22 3.48 -24.12
CA GLN A 18 6.92 2.73 -25.15
C GLN A 18 8.02 1.84 -24.55
N GLN A 19 8.78 2.34 -23.58
CA GLN A 19 9.83 1.55 -22.91
C GLN A 19 9.25 0.34 -22.16
N PHE A 20 8.13 0.49 -21.46
CA PHE A 20 7.44 -0.63 -20.81
C PHE A 20 6.95 -1.69 -21.82
N ILE A 21 6.38 -1.25 -22.95
CA ILE A 21 5.94 -2.16 -24.02
C ILE A 21 7.14 -2.92 -24.61
N PHE A 22 8.25 -2.24 -24.89
CA PHE A 22 9.48 -2.88 -25.39
C PHE A 22 10.04 -3.90 -24.41
N ILE A 23 10.08 -3.57 -23.11
CA ILE A 23 10.51 -4.50 -22.07
C ILE A 23 9.55 -5.71 -22.01
N GLY A 24 8.24 -5.49 -22.09
CA GLY A 24 7.24 -6.56 -22.14
C GLY A 24 7.43 -7.50 -23.34
N VAL A 25 7.62 -6.95 -24.54
CA VAL A 25 7.89 -7.74 -25.76
C VAL A 25 9.20 -8.52 -25.65
N ALA A 26 10.25 -7.94 -25.06
CA ALA A 26 11.53 -8.63 -24.86
C ALA A 26 11.43 -9.78 -23.85
N ILE A 27 10.57 -9.65 -22.83
CA ILE A 27 10.25 -10.74 -21.89
C ILE A 27 9.45 -11.84 -22.59
N GLU A 28 8.40 -11.49 -23.35
CA GLU A 28 7.58 -12.47 -24.10
C GLU A 28 8.39 -13.20 -25.18
N ALA A 29 9.32 -12.51 -25.83
CA ALA A 29 10.21 -13.08 -26.83
C ALA A 29 11.38 -13.88 -26.23
N GLY A 30 11.48 -13.99 -24.90
CA GLY A 30 12.57 -14.71 -24.22
C GLY A 30 13.96 -14.13 -24.48
N ILE A 31 14.05 -12.86 -24.87
CA ILE A 31 15.33 -12.16 -25.04
C ILE A 31 15.92 -11.81 -23.66
N ILE A 32 15.06 -11.74 -22.63
CA ILE A 32 15.42 -11.52 -21.23
C ILE A 32 15.02 -12.77 -20.45
N ASP A 33 15.97 -13.67 -20.21
CA ASP A 33 15.77 -14.81 -19.31
C ASP A 33 15.81 -14.34 -17.85
N MET A 34 14.69 -14.48 -17.13
CA MET A 34 14.59 -14.23 -15.68
C MET A 34 14.88 -15.51 -14.86
N GLU A 35 15.62 -16.48 -15.38
CA GLU A 35 16.04 -17.68 -14.62
C GLU A 35 17.39 -17.39 -13.94
N SER A 36 17.36 -16.69 -12.81
CA SER A 36 18.55 -16.54 -11.97
C SER A 36 18.45 -17.42 -10.73
N SER A 37 19.06 -18.60 -10.80
CA SER A 37 19.44 -19.41 -9.63
C SER A 37 20.65 -18.78 -8.92
N ASP A 38 20.65 -17.44 -8.81
CA ASP A 38 21.73 -16.66 -8.23
C ASP A 38 21.39 -16.42 -6.74
N PRO A 39 22.25 -16.86 -5.80
CA PRO A 39 22.04 -16.59 -4.38
C PRO A 39 21.89 -15.09 -4.04
N ASN A 40 22.39 -14.19 -4.89
CA ASN A 40 22.18 -12.75 -4.75
C ASN A 40 20.74 -12.34 -5.09
N PHE A 41 20.11 -12.97 -6.08
CA PHE A 41 18.73 -12.71 -6.43
C PHE A 41 17.77 -13.14 -5.31
N ASN A 42 18.02 -14.31 -4.70
CA ASN A 42 17.24 -14.76 -3.54
C ASN A 42 17.36 -13.80 -2.33
N ARG A 43 18.55 -13.23 -2.09
CA ARG A 43 18.74 -12.19 -1.06
C ARG A 43 17.96 -10.93 -1.39
N PHE A 44 17.98 -10.51 -2.65
CA PHE A 44 17.22 -9.36 -3.11
C PHE A 44 15.71 -9.56 -2.94
N LEU A 45 15.17 -10.74 -3.31
CA LEU A 45 13.76 -11.07 -3.08
C LEU A 45 13.38 -11.01 -1.59
N HIS A 46 14.23 -11.52 -0.71
CA HIS A 46 14.00 -11.46 0.73
C HIS A 46 14.00 -10.01 1.25
N GLN A 47 14.90 -9.16 0.73
CA GLN A 47 14.93 -7.72 1.07
C GLN A 47 13.66 -7.02 0.57
N LEU A 48 13.24 -7.28 -0.68
CA LEU A 48 12.01 -6.73 -1.23
C LEU A 48 10.79 -7.12 -0.41
N GLN A 49 10.71 -8.38 0.05
CA GLN A 49 9.62 -8.82 0.91
C GLN A 49 9.60 -8.07 2.23
N ALA A 50 10.77 -7.87 2.87
CA ALA A 50 10.87 -7.11 4.11
C ALA A 50 10.43 -5.64 3.93
N GLU A 51 10.86 -4.98 2.85
CA GLU A 51 10.43 -3.61 2.53
C GLU A 51 8.94 -3.55 2.20
N SER A 52 8.41 -4.52 1.46
CA SER A 52 6.98 -4.60 1.15
C SER A 52 6.12 -4.69 2.42
N GLN A 53 6.54 -5.49 3.41
CA GLN A 53 5.83 -5.58 4.68
C GLN A 53 5.87 -4.25 5.44
N ARG A 54 7.01 -3.54 5.45
CA ARG A 54 7.13 -2.22 6.06
C ARG A 54 6.24 -1.18 5.40
N GLN A 55 6.19 -1.17 4.06
CA GLN A 55 5.34 -0.26 3.31
C GLN A 55 3.86 -0.50 3.62
N LYS A 56 3.42 -1.77 3.63
CA LYS A 56 2.04 -2.13 4.00
C LYS A 56 1.69 -1.69 5.43
N PHE A 57 2.61 -1.89 6.37
CA PHE A 57 2.40 -1.44 7.75
C PHE A 57 2.28 0.09 7.84
N ALA A 58 3.15 0.82 7.15
CA ALA A 58 3.10 2.28 7.11
C ALA A 58 1.77 2.77 6.49
N GLU A 59 1.32 2.15 5.41
CA GLU A 59 0.02 2.43 4.80
C GLU A 59 -1.12 2.20 5.80
N GLN A 60 -1.14 1.08 6.52
CA GLN A 60 -2.16 0.82 7.53
C GLN A 60 -2.13 1.85 8.67
N VAL A 61 -0.94 2.27 9.12
CA VAL A 61 -0.80 3.33 10.12
C VAL A 61 -1.39 4.63 9.59
N HIS A 62 -1.13 5.00 8.34
CA HIS A 62 -1.71 6.20 7.72
C HIS A 62 -3.24 6.11 7.61
N THR A 63 -3.77 4.96 7.18
CA THR A 63 -5.22 4.73 7.11
C THR A 63 -5.89 4.85 8.48
N LEU A 64 -5.35 4.18 9.50
CA LEU A 64 -5.86 4.26 10.87
C LEU A 64 -5.76 5.67 11.42
N THR A 65 -4.65 6.36 11.17
CA THR A 65 -4.43 7.74 11.62
C THR A 65 -5.49 8.65 11.03
N ASN A 66 -5.68 8.65 9.71
CA ASN A 66 -6.66 9.50 9.04
C ASN A 66 -8.08 9.19 9.54
N ARG A 67 -8.44 7.90 9.62
CA ARG A 67 -9.79 7.51 10.02
C ARG A 67 -10.09 7.84 11.48
N CYS A 68 -9.16 7.54 12.38
CA CYS A 68 -9.34 7.85 13.80
C CYS A 68 -9.23 9.34 14.08
N TRP A 69 -8.53 10.09 13.22
CA TRP A 69 -8.55 11.54 13.26
C TRP A 69 -9.97 12.06 13.02
N ASP A 70 -10.62 11.65 11.92
CA ASP A 70 -11.99 12.05 11.58
C ASP A 70 -13.01 11.68 12.66
N VAL A 71 -12.80 10.55 13.35
CA VAL A 71 -13.71 10.05 14.38
C VAL A 71 -13.51 10.76 15.73
N CYS A 72 -12.26 10.98 16.14
CA CYS A 72 -11.95 11.46 17.48
C CYS A 72 -11.77 12.97 17.58
N PHE A 73 -11.45 13.66 16.49
CA PHE A 73 -11.27 15.11 16.44
C PHE A 73 -12.43 15.76 15.69
N THR A 74 -13.55 15.95 16.38
CA THR A 74 -14.74 16.63 15.83
C THR A 74 -14.52 18.12 15.58
N ASP A 75 -13.64 18.74 16.37
CA ASP A 75 -13.21 20.13 16.18
C ASP A 75 -11.88 20.13 15.40
N TYR A 76 -11.85 20.77 14.22
CA TYR A 76 -10.65 20.84 13.36
C TYR A 76 -9.46 21.61 13.96
N ARG A 77 -9.54 22.05 15.22
CA ARG A 77 -8.45 22.76 15.90
C ARG A 77 -7.58 21.76 16.66
N PRO A 78 -6.31 21.57 16.26
CA PRO A 78 -5.40 20.70 16.99
C PRO A 78 -5.19 21.24 18.42
N PRO A 79 -5.50 20.48 19.48
CA PRO A 79 -5.24 20.93 20.83
C PRO A 79 -3.72 20.88 21.10
N SER A 80 -3.22 21.77 21.95
CA SER A 80 -1.80 21.80 22.32
C SER A 80 -1.34 20.57 23.10
N LYS A 81 -2.29 19.80 23.64
CA LYS A 81 -2.11 18.50 24.30
C LYS A 81 -3.33 17.65 24.00
N LEU A 82 -3.14 16.34 23.88
CA LEU A 82 -4.26 15.41 23.90
C LEU A 82 -4.93 15.44 25.28
N ASP A 83 -6.22 15.75 25.29
CA ASP A 83 -7.04 15.59 26.48
C ASP A 83 -7.40 14.10 26.68
N SER A 84 -7.79 13.76 27.91
CA SER A 84 -8.05 12.37 28.30
C SER A 84 -9.16 11.70 27.48
N LYS A 85 -10.16 12.47 27.02
CA LYS A 85 -11.26 11.92 26.20
C LYS A 85 -10.75 11.54 24.81
N THR A 86 -9.96 12.41 24.19
CA THR A 86 -9.36 12.14 22.88
C THR A 86 -8.38 10.96 22.94
N GLN A 87 -7.56 10.86 23.98
CA GLN A 87 -6.67 9.71 24.17
C GLN A 87 -7.44 8.38 24.28
N THR A 88 -8.52 8.39 25.07
CA THR A 88 -9.41 7.23 25.21
C THR A 88 -10.11 6.90 23.89
N CYS A 89 -10.58 7.92 23.16
CA CYS A 89 -11.18 7.75 21.85
C CYS A 89 -10.21 7.11 20.86
N LEU A 90 -8.97 7.60 20.75
CA LEU A 90 -7.97 7.06 19.83
C LEU A 90 -7.66 5.59 20.13
N SER A 91 -7.48 5.23 21.40
CA SER A 91 -7.23 3.84 21.80
C SER A 91 -8.40 2.93 21.40
N ASN A 92 -9.64 3.36 21.68
CA ASN A 92 -10.82 2.60 21.30
C ASN A 92 -10.99 2.53 19.77
N CYS A 93 -10.78 3.63 19.06
CA CYS A 93 -10.92 3.70 17.61
C CYS A 93 -9.97 2.72 16.92
N VAL A 94 -8.68 2.75 17.27
CA VAL A 94 -7.69 1.85 16.68
C VAL A 94 -8.03 0.39 16.99
N ASN A 95 -8.32 0.06 18.26
CA ASN A 95 -8.68 -1.30 18.66
C ASN A 95 -9.90 -1.82 17.87
N ARG A 96 -10.97 -1.02 17.78
CA ARG A 96 -12.19 -1.40 17.05
C ARG A 96 -11.97 -1.56 15.56
N MET A 97 -11.14 -0.72 14.94
CA MET A 97 -10.84 -0.83 13.51
C MET A 97 -10.02 -2.09 13.19
N VAL A 98 -9.07 -2.44 14.06
CA VAL A 98 -8.28 -3.68 13.95
C VAL A 98 -9.17 -4.90 14.18
N ASP A 99 -10.02 -4.89 15.21
CA ASP A 99 -10.98 -5.96 15.50
C ASP A 99 -11.92 -6.21 14.31
N ALA A 100 -12.46 -5.14 13.72
CA ALA A 100 -13.35 -5.23 12.56
C ALA A 100 -12.62 -5.79 11.34
N SER A 101 -11.38 -5.35 11.09
CA SER A 101 -10.56 -5.84 9.98
C SER A 101 -10.26 -7.33 10.12
N ASN A 102 -9.88 -7.78 11.32
CA ASN A 102 -9.60 -9.18 11.61
C ASN A 102 -10.87 -10.04 11.44
N PHE A 103 -12.00 -9.57 11.99
CA PHE A 103 -13.28 -10.26 11.83
C PHE A 103 -13.66 -10.45 10.35
N MET A 104 -13.47 -9.41 9.52
CA MET A 104 -13.73 -9.50 8.08
C MET A 104 -12.81 -10.53 7.41
N VAL A 105 -11.50 -10.51 7.71
CA VAL A 105 -10.55 -11.48 7.14
C VAL A 105 -10.90 -12.91 7.55
N GLU A 106 -11.17 -13.16 8.83
CA GLU A 106 -11.56 -14.48 9.33
C GLU A 106 -12.85 -14.98 8.66
N HIS A 107 -13.83 -14.09 8.49
CA HIS A 107 -15.08 -14.42 7.83
C HIS A 107 -14.88 -14.78 6.35
N LEU A 108 -14.09 -13.99 5.61
CA LEU A 108 -13.75 -14.26 4.21
C LEU A 108 -13.02 -15.59 4.07
N GLN A 109 -11.99 -15.84 4.89
CA GLN A 109 -11.26 -17.11 4.89
C GLN A 109 -12.15 -18.31 5.18
N LYS A 110 -13.16 -18.15 6.05
CA LYS A 110 -14.14 -19.20 6.32
C LYS A 110 -15.03 -19.47 5.11
N MET A 111 -15.49 -18.43 4.41
CA MET A 111 -16.30 -18.57 3.19
C MET A 111 -15.52 -19.23 2.06
N ASP A 112 -14.26 -18.85 1.85
CA ASP A 112 -13.40 -19.43 0.82
C ASP A 112 -13.21 -20.94 1.04
N LYS A 113 -13.05 -21.37 2.30
CA LYS A 113 -12.95 -22.79 2.65
C LYS A 113 -14.25 -23.55 2.41
N SER A 114 -15.41 -22.94 2.67
CA SER A 114 -16.70 -23.60 2.40
C SER A 114 -17.05 -23.74 0.91
N ASN A 115 -16.46 -22.92 0.04
CA ASN A 115 -16.63 -23.02 -1.41
C ASN A 115 -15.67 -24.06 -2.07
N LEU A 116 -14.77 -24.65 -1.29
CA LEU A 116 -13.81 -25.68 -1.73
C LEU A 116 -14.17 -27.10 -1.23
N VAL A 117 -15.35 -27.27 -0.61
CA VAL A 117 -15.92 -28.57 -0.18
C VAL A 117 -17.11 -28.93 -1.04
#